data_AF-R9GNG7-F1
#
_entry.id   AF-R9GNG7-F1
#
_cell.length_a   1.000
_cell.length_b   1.000
_cell.length_c   1.000
_cell.angle_alpha   90.00
_cell.angle_beta   90.00
_cell.angle_gamma   90.00
#
_symmetry.space_group_name_H-M   'P 1'
#
loop_
_entity.id
_entity.type
_entity.pdbx_description
1 polymer ?
#
loop_
_entity_poly.entity_id
_entity_poly.type
_entity_poly.pdbx_seq_one_letter_code
_entity_poly.pdbx_strand_id
1 'polypeptide(L)' 'MIRPQMKKAKDQKKFIEELKKGDKVITSAGIHGKIVEMNDTSFLIEVESGTKIRFDKSAISLDASKAMNTNVKA' A
#
# COMPACT_ATOMS: atom_id res chain seq x y z
N MET A 1 -12.33 -21.79 8.27
CA MET A 1 -11.63 -20.49 8.20
C MET A 1 -12.52 -19.40 8.78
N ILE A 2 -11.99 -18.56 9.66
CA ILE A 2 -12.77 -17.53 10.38
C ILE A 2 -13.18 -16.42 9.39
N ARG A 3 -14.48 -16.20 9.22
CA ARG A 3 -15.07 -15.24 8.24
C ARG A 3 -14.41 -13.85 8.27
N PRO A 4 -14.15 -13.22 9.44
CA PRO A 4 -13.42 -11.95 9.54
C PRO A 4 -12.04 -11.93 8.87
N GLN A 5 -11.22 -12.97 9.09
CA GLN A 5 -9.86 -13.04 8.55
C GLN A 5 -9.89 -13.18 7.02
N MET A 6 -10.84 -13.97 6.50
CA MET A 6 -11.07 -14.12 5.06
C MET A 6 -11.47 -12.82 4.39
N LYS A 7 -12.36 -12.06 5.03
CA LYS A 7 -12.77 -10.75 4.53
C LYS A 7 -11.58 -9.80 4.46
N LYS A 8 -10.78 -9.70 5.53
CA LYS A 8 -9.59 -8.82 5.56
C LYS A 8 -8.59 -9.17 4.46
N ALA A 9 -8.31 -10.45 4.25
CA ALA A 9 -7.40 -10.89 3.18
C ALA A 9 -7.93 -10.56 1.77
N LYS A 10 -9.24 -10.73 1.53
CA LYS A 10 -9.88 -10.37 0.25
C LYS A 10 -9.83 -8.85 0.01
N ASP A 11 -10.12 -8.06 1.03
CA ASP A 11 -10.12 -6.59 0.94
C ASP A 11 -8.69 -6.05 0.74
N GLN A 12 -7.70 -6.66 1.39
CA GLN A 12 -6.28 -6.37 1.18
C GLN A 12 -5.87 -6.64 -0.27
N LYS A 13 -6.24 -7.79 -0.83
CA LYS A 13 -5.91 -8.15 -2.21
C LYS A 13 -6.52 -7.16 -3.21
N LYS A 14 -7.79 -6.83 -3.05
CA LYS A 14 -8.48 -5.83 -3.89
C LYS A 14 -7.82 -4.47 -3.83
N PHE A 15 -7.46 -4.01 -2.63
CA PHE A 15 -6.79 -2.73 -2.47
C PHE A 15 -5.45 -2.69 -3.20
N ILE A 16 -4.64 -3.75 -3.09
CA ILE A 16 -3.37 -3.85 -3.82
C ILE A 16 -3.59 -3.81 -5.34
N GLU A 17 -4.66 -4.43 -5.84
CA GLU A 17 -5.03 -4.42 -7.27
C GLU A 17 -5.53 -3.03 -7.74
N GLU A 18 -6.13 -2.24 -6.85
CA GLU A 18 -6.59 -0.88 -7.12
C GLU A 18 -5.45 0.17 -7.10
N LEU A 19 -4.32 -0.14 -6.47
CA LEU A 19 -3.16 0.75 -6.41
C LEU A 19 -2.54 0.96 -7.79
N LYS A 20 -2.11 2.19 -8.04
CA LYS A 20 -1.43 2.60 -9.27
C LYS A 20 -0.16 3.40 -8.98
N LYS A 21 0.69 3.53 -10.00
CA LYS A 21 1.82 4.46 -9.97
C LYS A 21 1.31 5.86 -9.64
N GLY A 22 1.98 6.51 -8.70
CA GLY A 22 1.59 7.82 -8.20
C GLY A 22 0.83 7.80 -6.89
N ASP A 23 0.27 6.67 -6.48
CA ASP A 23 -0.47 6.57 -5.22
C ASP A 23 0.47 6.68 -4.02
N LYS A 24 -0.01 7.39 -3.00
CA LYS A 24 0.65 7.47 -1.71
C LYS A 24 0.20 6.27 -0.87
N VAL A 25 1.17 5.57 -0.30
CA VAL A 25 0.95 4.37 0.50
C VAL A 25 1.73 4.42 1.79
N ILE A 26 1.26 3.65 2.77
CA ILE A 26 1.96 3.39 4.03
C ILE A 26 2.22 1.88 4.10
N THR A 27 3.46 1.49 4.37
CA THR A 27 3.81 0.08 4.59
C THR A 27 3.34 -0.39 5.97
N SER A 28 3.29 -1.70 6.19
CA SER A 28 2.95 -2.28 7.50
C SER A 28 3.91 -1.87 8.62
N ALA A 29 5.13 -1.43 8.28
CA ALA A 29 6.11 -0.91 9.22
C ALA A 29 5.97 0.61 9.48
N GLY A 30 4.96 1.27 8.88
CA GLY A 30 4.73 2.70 9.03
C GLY A 30 5.59 3.57 8.12
N ILE A 31 6.17 3.03 7.04
CA ILE A 31 6.95 3.83 6.09
C ILE A 31 5.99 4.48 5.09
N HIS A 32 6.07 5.80 4.96
CA HIS A 32 5.28 6.57 4.01
C HIS A 32 6.07 6.74 2.71
N GLY A 33 5.38 6.61 1.59
CA GLY A 33 5.99 6.86 0.30
C GLY A 33 5.00 6.87 -0.85
N LYS A 34 5.54 6.96 -2.06
CA LYS A 34 4.79 7.02 -3.31
C LYS A 34 5.22 5.88 -4.23
N ILE A 35 4.25 5.18 -4.83
CA ILE A 35 4.55 4.13 -5.81
C ILE A 35 5.12 4.77 -7.08
N VAL A 36 6.33 4.39 -7.45
CA VAL A 36 7.00 4.84 -8.69
C VAL A 36 7.07 3.73 -9.73
N GLU A 37 7.07 2.47 -9.30
CA GLU A 37 7.05 1.31 -10.19
C GLU A 37 6.22 0.17 -9.59
N MET A 38 5.62 -0.62 -10.47
CA MET A 38 4.81 -1.78 -10.10
C MET A 38 5.31 -2.99 -10.89
N ASN A 39 5.64 -4.05 -10.17
CA ASN A 39 5.97 -5.37 -10.71
C ASN A 39 4.91 -6.38 -10.24
N ASP A 40 5.07 -7.66 -10.57
CA ASP A 40 4.05 -8.68 -10.26
C ASP A 40 3.86 -8.87 -8.75
N THR A 41 4.94 -8.94 -7.99
CA THR A 41 4.94 -9.23 -6.54
C THR A 41 5.39 -8.06 -5.68
N SER A 42 5.95 -7.01 -6.29
CA SER A 42 6.57 -5.90 -5.56
C SER A 42 6.22 -4.52 -6.13
N PHE A 43 6.37 -3.50 -5.30
CA PHE A 43 6.33 -2.10 -5.65
C PHE A 43 7.70 -1.47 -5.40
N LEU A 44 8.13 -0.59 -6.30
CA LEU A 44 9.19 0.37 -5.99
C LEU A 44 8.53 1.61 -5.42
N ILE A 45 8.90 1.98 -4.20
CA ILE A 45 8.33 3.10 -3.47
C ILE A 45 9.42 4.13 -3.26
N GLU A 46 9.14 5.36 -3.69
CA GLU A 46 9.96 6.52 -3.38
C GLU A 46 9.56 7.06 -2.00
N VAL A 47 10.54 7.13 -1.12
CA VAL A 47 10.44 7.68 0.24
C VAL A 47 11.17 9.02 0.28
N GLU A 48 11.30 9.60 1.47
CA GLU A 48 11.96 10.89 1.66
C GLU A 48 13.39 10.93 1.08
N SER A 49 13.83 12.13 0.68
CA SER A 49 15.12 12.36 0.02
C SER A 49 15.30 11.65 -1.33
N GLY A 50 14.22 11.24 -1.99
CA GLY A 50 14.25 10.60 -3.31
C GLY A 50 14.77 9.15 -3.29
N THR A 51 14.91 8.56 -2.10
CA THR A 51 15.37 7.17 -1.96
C THR A 51 14.27 6.23 -2.44
N LYS A 52 14.64 5.22 -3.22
CA LYS A 52 13.70 4.23 -3.76
C LYS A 52 13.95 2.88 -3.10
N ILE A 53 12.91 2.32 -2.50
CA ILE A 53 12.99 1.04 -1.79
C ILE A 53 11.94 0.10 -2.38
N ARG A 54 12.32 -1.16 -2.60
CA ARG A 54 11.41 -2.18 -3.09
C ARG A 54 10.72 -2.86 -1.91
N PHE A 55 9.40 -2.90 -1.96
CA PHE A 55 8.57 -3.60 -0.97
C PHE A 55 7.71 -4.65 -1.67
N ASP A 56 7.48 -5.76 -0.99
CA ASP A 56 6.46 -6.71 -1.43
C ASP A 56 5.08 -6.07 -1.36
N LYS A 57 4.20 -6.41 -2.30
CA LYS A 57 2.82 -5.92 -2.32
C LYS A 57 2.07 -6.25 -1.03
N SER A 58 2.39 -7.38 -0.41
CA SER A 58 1.82 -7.81 0.88
C SER A 58 2.25 -6.92 2.05
N ALA A 59 3.34 -6.16 1.92
CA ALA A 59 3.84 -5.27 2.94
C ALA A 59 3.15 -3.89 2.94
N ILE A 60 2.18 -3.65 2.04
CA ILE A 60 1.41 -2.40 2.02
C ILE A 60 0.24 -2.49 2.98
N SER A 61 0.06 -1.51 3.87
CA SER A 61 -1.02 -1.52 4.83
C SER A 61 -2.29 -0.91 4.22
N LEU A 62 -3.36 -1.71 4.12
CA LEU A 62 -4.70 -1.26 3.72
C LEU A 62 -5.22 -0.15 4.65
N ASP A 63 -5.21 -0.44 5.95
CA ASP A 63 -5.85 0.39 6.96
C ASP A 63 -5.14 1.75 7.08
N ALA A 64 -3.81 1.74 7.11
CA ALA A 64 -3.01 2.96 7.19
C ALA A 64 -3.07 3.78 5.89
N SER A 65 -2.98 3.13 4.72
CA SER A 65 -3.03 3.83 3.43
C SER A 65 -4.42 4.45 3.17
N LYS A 66 -5.50 3.80 3.58
CA LYS A 66 -6.85 4.37 3.51
C LYS A 66 -7.04 5.57 4.45
N ALA A 67 -6.51 5.50 5.68
CA ALA A 67 -6.57 6.62 6.62
C ALA A 67 -5.83 7.86 6.09
N MET A 68 -4.70 7.68 5.39
CA MET A 68 -3.99 8.80 4.76
C MET A 68 -4.76 9.39 3.57
N ASN A 69 -5.33 8.56 2.69
CA ASN A 69 -6.01 9.04 1.48
C ASN A 69 -7.40 9.65 1.75
N THR A 70 -8.00 9.38 2.91
CA THR A 70 -9.24 10.04 3.35
C THR A 70 -8.99 11.45 3.87
N ASN A 71 -7.85 11.69 4.53
CA ASN A 71 -7.47 13.00 5.06
C ASN A 71 -7.03 14.03 3.99
N VAL A 72 -6.81 13.62 2.74
CA VAL A 72 -6.47 14.54 1.64
C VAL A 72 -7.71 15.19 0.99
N LYS A 73 -8.92 14.72 1.33
CA LYS A 73 -10.19 15.21 0.78
C LYS A 73 -11.01 16.08 1.75
N ALA A 74 -10.43 16.48 2.88
CA ALA A 74 -11.05 17.41 3.84
C ALA A 74 -10.41 18.79 3.73
#